data_AF-A0A924DPZ9-F1
#
_entry.id   AF-A0A924DPZ9-F1
#
_cell.length_a   1.000
_cell.length_b   1.000
_cell.length_c   1.000
_cell.angle_alpha   90.00
_cell.angle_beta   90.00
_cell.angle_gamma   90.00
#
_symmetry.space_group_name_H-M   'P 1'
#
loop_
_entity.id
_entity.type
_entity.pdbx_description
1 polymer ?
#
loop_
_entity_poly.entity_id
_entity_poly.type
_entity_poly.pdbx_seq_one_letter_code
_entity_poly.pdbx_strand_id
1 'polypeptide(L)'
;MKLKSKFNEVVDFFDSPLGSQIKYYALFCFVLWSVHLILISLISYFHLLLNHNIRTIGDWIGDRGWALIIISKVLIFYLALQFIRLKSKKISLVRSYFRNSIQLPRKEVIVALLFLIIGLMGLGRITLNHTLIFELDRMILSMVGTFIFFSVDYALLIVLEIFFPLESAIDKKRKLFIFPLLFYYFTYATFIYEQTVSFRLYAFFFLLLYLGEWRRRNWTLPMLFLLAFLIPCYALFGLDPVWSSSYTFFTVTNVISSFSIFVLIGFAIAYLQRTQKNNPEYIYRD
;
A
#
# COMPACT_ATOMS: atom_id res chain seq x y z
N MET A 1 42.32 1.20 -4.73
CA MET A 1 41.75 0.31 -5.78
C MET A 1 40.40 -0.32 -5.39
N LYS A 2 40.26 -0.96 -4.21
CA LYS A 2 38.99 -1.60 -3.76
C LYS A 2 37.77 -0.66 -3.64
N LEU A 3 37.96 0.61 -3.26
CA LEU A 3 36.86 1.60 -3.15
C LEU A 3 36.23 1.95 -4.52
N LYS A 4 37.05 2.06 -5.57
CA LYS A 4 36.57 2.36 -6.93
C LYS A 4 35.75 1.20 -7.51
N SER A 5 36.13 -0.05 -7.19
CA SER A 5 35.36 -1.25 -7.54
C SER A 5 33.97 -1.24 -6.90
N LYS A 6 33.90 -1.00 -5.58
CA LYS A 6 32.62 -0.95 -4.86
C LYS A 6 31.70 0.17 -5.34
N PHE A 7 32.26 1.33 -5.69
CA PHE A 7 31.47 2.44 -6.23
C PHE A 7 30.84 2.07 -7.59
N ASN A 8 31.60 1.45 -8.48
CA ASN A 8 31.09 1.01 -9.78
C ASN A 8 29.98 -0.05 -9.61
N GLU A 9 30.15 -1.01 -8.71
CA GLU A 9 29.11 -2.02 -8.41
C GLU A 9 27.78 -1.39 -7.95
N VAL A 10 27.83 -0.32 -7.16
CA VAL A 10 26.64 0.40 -6.72
C VAL A 10 25.97 1.14 -7.88
N VAL A 11 26.76 1.80 -8.74
CA VAL A 11 26.24 2.48 -9.94
C VAL A 11 25.58 1.47 -10.88
N ASP A 12 26.27 0.36 -11.16
CA ASP A 12 25.77 -0.73 -12.01
C ASP A 12 24.45 -1.32 -11.45
N PHE A 13 24.34 -1.44 -10.12
CA PHE A 13 23.08 -1.85 -9.49
C PHE A 13 21.95 -0.85 -9.74
N PHE A 14 22.18 0.46 -9.59
CA PHE A 14 21.15 1.48 -9.82
C PHE A 14 20.76 1.69 -11.29
N ASP A 15 21.58 1.18 -12.21
CA ASP A 15 21.31 1.11 -13.64
C ASP A 15 20.60 -0.20 -14.03
N SER A 16 20.62 -1.23 -13.16
CA SER A 16 19.79 -2.42 -13.34
C SER A 16 18.28 -2.10 -13.33
N PRO A 17 17.42 -2.97 -13.89
CA PRO A 17 15.97 -2.76 -13.86
C PRO A 17 15.40 -2.60 -12.44
N LEU A 18 15.83 -3.44 -11.49
CA LEU A 18 15.39 -3.35 -10.09
C LEU A 18 15.88 -2.06 -9.43
N GLY A 19 17.15 -1.71 -9.60
CA GLY A 19 17.71 -0.47 -9.05
C GLY A 19 17.02 0.78 -9.61
N SER A 20 16.68 0.77 -10.90
CA SER A 20 15.87 1.82 -11.53
C SER A 20 14.48 1.92 -10.90
N GLN A 21 13.76 0.80 -10.72
CA GLN A 21 12.46 0.82 -10.04
C GLN A 21 12.57 1.38 -8.60
N ILE A 22 13.58 0.95 -7.84
CA ILE A 22 13.84 1.44 -6.47
C ILE A 22 14.08 2.96 -6.47
N LYS A 23 14.96 3.44 -7.36
CA LYS A 23 15.29 4.87 -7.50
C LYS A 23 14.05 5.71 -7.80
N TYR A 24 13.23 5.30 -8.76
CA TYR A 24 12.03 6.05 -9.13
C TYR A 24 10.94 6.00 -8.06
N TYR A 25 10.74 4.84 -7.41
CA TYR A 25 9.76 4.72 -6.33
C TYR A 25 10.19 5.50 -5.08
N ALA A 26 11.47 5.44 -4.70
CA ALA A 26 12.01 6.22 -3.58
C ALA A 26 11.89 7.72 -3.84
N LEU A 27 12.16 8.17 -5.08
CA LEU A 27 11.94 9.57 -5.47
C LEU A 27 10.46 9.95 -5.36
N PHE A 28 9.55 9.11 -5.83
CA PHE A 28 8.11 9.32 -5.68
C PHE A 28 7.71 9.48 -4.21
N CYS A 29 8.15 8.57 -3.34
CA CYS A 29 7.84 8.63 -1.91
C CYS A 29 8.45 9.87 -1.23
N PHE A 30 9.67 10.27 -1.61
CA PHE A 30 10.31 11.48 -1.09
C PHE A 30 9.58 12.77 -1.50
N VAL A 31 9.15 12.86 -2.76
CA VAL A 31 8.34 13.99 -3.25
C VAL A 31 6.97 14.00 -2.57
N LEU A 32 6.34 12.84 -2.40
CA LEU A 32 5.08 12.71 -1.65
C LEU A 32 5.22 13.24 -0.22
N TRP A 33 6.23 12.77 0.51
CA TRP A 33 6.53 13.23 1.86
C TRP A 33 6.74 14.75 1.91
N SER A 34 7.55 15.29 0.99
CA SER A 34 7.86 16.73 0.94
C SER A 34 6.60 17.58 0.68
N VAL A 35 5.78 17.17 -0.28
CA VAL A 35 4.55 17.90 -0.65
C VAL A 35 3.51 17.81 0.46
N HIS A 36 3.40 16.66 1.13
CA HIS A 36 2.53 16.52 2.28
C HIS A 36 2.94 17.43 3.44
N LEU A 37 4.25 17.52 3.73
CA LEU A 37 4.77 18.45 4.75
C LEU A 37 4.51 19.91 4.39
N ILE A 38 4.69 20.30 3.14
CA ILE A 38 4.37 21.66 2.66
C ILE A 38 2.88 21.95 2.86
N LEU A 39 2.00 21.00 2.52
CA LEU A 39 0.56 21.15 2.68
C LEU A 39 0.16 21.36 4.15
N ILE A 40 0.68 20.51 5.06
CA ILE A 40 0.45 20.64 6.50
C ILE A 40 0.99 21.99 7.03
N SER A 41 2.18 22.39 6.59
CA SER A 41 2.81 23.64 7.03
C SER A 41 2.00 24.86 6.59
N LEU A 42 1.50 24.86 5.34
CA LEU A 42 0.66 25.92 4.80
C LEU A 42 -0.66 26.05 5.57
N ILE A 43 -1.33 24.92 5.83
CA ILE A 43 -2.57 24.87 6.62
C ILE A 43 -2.34 25.37 8.04
N SER A 44 -1.27 24.90 8.69
CA SER A 44 -0.91 25.33 10.04
C SER A 44 -0.63 26.84 10.09
N TYR A 45 0.07 27.37 9.10
CA TYR A 45 0.35 28.81 8.99
C TYR A 45 -0.95 29.64 8.93
N PHE A 46 -1.90 29.26 8.08
CA PHE A 46 -3.17 29.98 7.99
C PHE A 46 -4.00 29.90 9.28
N HIS A 47 -4.02 28.76 9.95
CA HIS A 47 -4.71 28.66 11.23
C HIS A 47 -4.05 29.48 12.35
N LEU A 48 -2.72 29.55 12.36
CA LEU A 48 -2.00 30.43 13.29
C LEU A 48 -2.30 31.91 13.02
N LEU A 49 -2.42 32.31 11.74
CA LEU A 49 -2.83 33.67 11.37
C LEU A 49 -4.24 34.02 11.87
N LEU A 50 -5.13 33.03 11.96
CA LEU A 50 -6.47 33.15 12.53
C LEU A 50 -6.48 33.06 14.08
N ASN A 51 -5.33 33.09 14.73
CA ASN A 51 -5.15 32.94 16.18
C ASN A 51 -5.72 31.62 16.75
N HIS A 52 -5.79 30.55 15.95
CA HIS A 52 -6.11 29.23 16.48
C HIS A 52 -4.92 28.67 17.28
N ASN A 53 -5.21 27.97 18.38
CA ASN A 53 -4.17 27.31 19.16
C ASN A 53 -3.65 26.04 18.45
N ILE A 54 -2.46 25.59 18.84
CA ILE A 54 -1.79 24.41 18.23
C ILE A 54 -2.64 23.14 18.34
N ARG A 55 -3.41 22.98 19.43
CA ARG A 55 -4.28 21.81 19.61
C ARG A 55 -5.40 21.80 18.58
N THR A 56 -6.09 22.91 18.36
CA THR A 56 -7.12 23.06 17.34
C THR A 56 -6.57 22.79 15.93
N ILE A 57 -5.32 23.19 15.67
CA ILE A 57 -4.64 22.90 14.40
C ILE A 57 -4.39 21.39 14.26
N GLY A 58 -3.87 20.75 15.31
CA GLY A 58 -3.64 19.30 15.33
C GLY A 58 -4.93 18.50 15.13
N ASP A 59 -5.99 18.87 15.85
CA ASP A 59 -7.31 18.24 15.73
C ASP A 59 -7.87 18.39 14.30
N TRP A 60 -7.75 19.58 13.70
CA TRP A 60 -8.18 19.81 12.31
C TRP A 60 -7.38 18.96 11.31
N ILE A 61 -6.05 18.87 11.48
CA ILE A 61 -5.20 18.06 10.60
C ILE A 61 -5.57 16.57 10.72
N GLY A 62 -5.75 16.06 11.93
CA GLY A 62 -6.19 14.67 12.17
C GLY A 62 -7.57 14.40 11.59
N ASP A 63 -8.53 15.31 11.80
CA ASP A 63 -9.87 15.21 11.22
C ASP A 63 -9.85 15.18 9.68
N ARG A 64 -8.93 15.93 9.06
CA ARG A 64 -8.78 15.98 7.60
C ARG A 64 -7.69 15.06 7.05
N GLY A 65 -7.12 14.19 7.88
CA GLY A 65 -5.96 13.37 7.54
C GLY A 65 -6.13 12.64 6.20
N TRP A 66 -7.20 11.84 6.06
CA TRP A 66 -7.51 11.12 4.82
C TRP A 66 -7.57 12.03 3.59
N ALA A 67 -8.23 13.18 3.69
CA ALA A 67 -8.33 14.12 2.57
C ALA A 67 -6.94 14.66 2.18
N LEU A 68 -6.11 15.05 3.14
CA LEU A 68 -4.75 15.56 2.91
C LEU A 68 -3.86 14.52 2.22
N ILE A 69 -3.94 13.25 2.65
CA ILE A 69 -3.16 12.15 2.08
C ILE A 69 -3.62 11.82 0.68
N ILE A 70 -4.94 11.73 0.45
CA ILE A 70 -5.52 11.47 -0.87
C ILE A 70 -5.05 12.54 -1.86
N ILE A 71 -5.20 13.83 -1.50
CA ILE A 71 -4.79 14.95 -2.35
C ILE A 71 -3.31 14.85 -2.68
N SER A 72 -2.48 14.61 -1.67
CA SER A 72 -1.02 14.51 -1.82
C SER A 72 -0.64 13.33 -2.74
N LYS A 73 -1.20 12.12 -2.51
CA LYS A 73 -0.92 10.93 -3.32
C LYS A 73 -1.39 11.07 -4.76
N VAL A 74 -2.62 11.54 -4.98
CA VAL A 74 -3.18 11.70 -6.33
C VAL A 74 -2.39 12.75 -7.11
N LEU A 75 -2.02 13.88 -6.48
CA LEU A 75 -1.21 14.91 -7.10
C LEU A 75 0.17 14.37 -7.51
N ILE A 76 0.89 13.70 -6.60
CA ILE A 76 2.24 13.21 -6.91
C ILE A 76 2.20 12.05 -7.90
N PHE A 77 1.17 11.20 -7.84
CA PHE A 77 0.98 10.15 -8.82
C PHE A 77 0.72 10.73 -10.22
N TYR A 78 -0.12 11.77 -10.32
CA TYR A 78 -0.34 12.49 -11.57
C TYR A 78 0.96 13.07 -12.11
N LEU A 79 1.75 13.77 -11.29
CA LEU A 79 3.05 14.33 -11.69
C LEU A 79 4.01 13.23 -12.16
N ALA A 80 4.10 12.12 -11.43
CA ALA A 80 4.93 10.98 -11.81
C ALA A 80 4.53 10.40 -13.18
N LEU A 81 3.22 10.26 -13.44
CA LEU A 81 2.72 9.82 -14.74
C LEU A 81 3.04 10.82 -15.85
N GLN A 82 2.99 12.14 -15.60
CA GLN A 82 3.40 13.13 -16.60
C GLN A 82 4.89 13.01 -16.95
N PHE A 83 5.76 12.87 -15.96
CA PHE A 83 7.19 12.65 -16.21
C PHE A 83 7.46 11.37 -17.01
N ILE A 84 6.75 10.28 -16.70
CA ILE A 84 6.85 9.02 -17.45
C ILE A 84 6.35 9.20 -18.88
N ARG A 85 5.23 9.92 -19.08
CA ARG A 85 4.65 10.20 -20.40
C ARG A 85 5.57 11.05 -21.27
N LEU A 86 6.24 12.05 -20.69
CA LEU A 86 7.23 12.86 -21.41
C LEU A 86 8.40 12.02 -21.92
N LYS A 87 8.80 11.00 -21.16
CA LYS A 87 9.93 10.14 -21.49
C LYS A 87 9.57 8.99 -22.44
N SER A 88 8.29 8.63 -22.58
CA SER A 88 7.94 7.42 -23.34
C SER A 88 6.52 7.35 -23.92
N LYS A 89 6.44 6.86 -25.16
CA LYS A 89 5.19 6.51 -25.84
C LYS A 89 4.57 5.17 -25.38
N LYS A 90 5.15 4.49 -24.37
CA LYS A 90 4.71 3.16 -23.88
C LYS A 90 3.41 3.15 -23.06
N ILE A 91 2.66 4.25 -22.99
CA ILE A 91 1.40 4.32 -22.22
C ILE A 91 0.36 3.28 -22.69
N SER A 92 0.39 2.90 -23.97
CA SER A 92 -0.45 1.84 -24.53
C SER A 92 -0.18 0.48 -23.87
N LEU A 93 1.04 0.20 -23.42
CA LEU A 93 1.40 -1.03 -22.72
C LEU A 93 0.77 -1.08 -21.32
N VAL A 94 0.70 0.06 -20.62
CA VAL A 94 0.00 0.15 -19.32
C VAL A 94 -1.47 -0.18 -19.50
N ARG A 95 -2.14 0.46 -20.47
CA ARG A 95 -3.55 0.15 -20.78
C ARG A 95 -3.74 -1.32 -21.20
N SER A 96 -2.84 -1.84 -22.02
CA SER A 96 -2.85 -3.23 -22.46
C SER A 96 -2.71 -4.20 -21.28
N TYR A 97 -1.82 -3.91 -20.33
CA TYR A 97 -1.67 -4.69 -19.11
C TYR A 97 -2.98 -4.78 -18.33
N PHE A 98 -3.61 -3.65 -18.00
CA PHE A 98 -4.86 -3.66 -17.23
C PHE A 98 -6.00 -4.38 -17.96
N ARG A 99 -6.05 -4.30 -19.29
CA ARG A 99 -7.06 -5.01 -20.09
C ARG A 99 -6.81 -6.52 -20.16
N ASN A 100 -5.57 -6.93 -20.41
CA ASN A 100 -5.25 -8.31 -20.76
C ASN A 100 -4.92 -9.18 -19.53
N SER A 101 -4.65 -8.57 -18.38
CA SER A 101 -4.33 -9.30 -17.15
C SER A 101 -5.54 -9.57 -16.25
N ILE A 102 -6.77 -9.28 -16.71
CA ILE A 102 -7.98 -9.59 -15.94
C ILE A 102 -8.11 -11.10 -15.78
N GLN A 103 -8.24 -11.56 -14.53
CA GLN A 103 -8.56 -12.95 -14.24
C GLN A 103 -9.66 -13.03 -13.20
N LEU A 104 -10.49 -14.07 -13.31
CA LEU A 104 -11.47 -14.41 -12.30
C LEU A 104 -10.76 -14.92 -11.04
N PRO A 105 -11.23 -14.53 -9.85
CA PRO A 105 -10.62 -14.96 -8.61
C PRO A 105 -10.78 -16.47 -8.43
N ARG A 106 -9.65 -17.14 -8.21
CA ARG A 106 -9.64 -18.58 -7.96
C ARG A 106 -10.10 -18.88 -6.53
N LYS A 107 -10.65 -20.08 -6.32
CA LYS A 107 -11.18 -20.53 -5.02
C LYS A 107 -10.12 -20.44 -3.91
N GLU A 108 -8.86 -20.70 -4.24
CA GLU A 108 -7.75 -20.65 -3.29
C GLU A 108 -7.53 -19.24 -2.72
N VAL A 109 -7.69 -18.20 -3.54
CA VAL A 109 -7.58 -16.81 -3.07
C VAL A 109 -8.75 -16.48 -2.15
N ILE A 110 -9.97 -16.89 -2.52
CA ILE A 110 -11.16 -16.67 -1.68
C ILE A 110 -11.00 -17.36 -0.32
N VAL A 111 -10.52 -18.61 -0.30
CA VAL A 111 -10.23 -19.35 0.95
C VAL A 111 -9.18 -18.62 1.79
N ALA A 112 -8.10 -18.13 1.17
CA ALA A 112 -7.07 -17.37 1.87
C ALA A 112 -7.64 -16.06 2.45
N LEU A 113 -8.48 -15.33 1.72
CA LEU A 113 -9.14 -14.12 2.20
C LEU A 113 -10.07 -14.42 3.38
N LEU A 114 -10.91 -15.45 3.28
CA LEU A 114 -11.77 -15.87 4.39
C LEU A 114 -10.96 -16.26 5.62
N PHE A 115 -9.86 -16.99 5.44
CA PHE A 115 -8.93 -17.31 6.53
C PHE A 115 -8.34 -16.05 7.18
N LEU A 116 -7.92 -15.06 6.38
CA LEU A 116 -7.40 -13.80 6.92
C LEU A 116 -8.48 -13.03 7.69
N ILE A 117 -9.71 -12.95 7.16
CA ILE A 117 -10.84 -12.30 7.85
C ILE A 117 -11.10 -13.01 9.18
N ILE A 118 -11.37 -14.31 9.16
CA ILE A 118 -11.69 -15.10 10.37
C ILE A 118 -10.54 -15.04 11.38
N GLY A 119 -9.30 -15.17 10.92
CA GLY A 119 -8.12 -15.08 11.77
C GLY A 119 -7.97 -13.70 12.41
N LEU A 120 -8.23 -12.62 11.68
CA LEU A 120 -8.22 -11.27 12.24
C LEU A 120 -9.35 -11.08 13.26
N MET A 121 -10.56 -11.56 12.95
CA MET A 121 -11.71 -11.50 13.88
C MET A 121 -11.40 -12.26 15.19
N GLY A 122 -10.79 -13.44 15.07
CA GLY A 122 -10.39 -14.27 16.21
C GLY A 122 -9.28 -13.64 17.06
N LEU A 123 -8.22 -13.12 16.41
CA LEU A 123 -7.10 -12.47 17.11
C LEU A 123 -7.52 -11.16 17.78
N GLY A 124 -8.34 -10.35 17.10
CA GLY A 124 -8.72 -9.01 17.54
C GLY A 124 -9.81 -8.97 18.60
N ARG A 125 -10.63 -10.02 18.72
CA ARG A 125 -11.86 -10.03 19.53
C ARG A 125 -12.71 -8.79 19.25
N ILE A 126 -13.41 -8.84 18.12
CA ILE A 126 -14.23 -7.76 17.60
C ILE A 126 -15.45 -7.53 18.51
N THR A 127 -15.64 -6.29 18.96
CA THR A 127 -16.81 -5.84 19.71
C THR A 127 -17.46 -4.64 19.04
N LEU A 128 -18.74 -4.39 19.33
CA LEU A 128 -19.39 -3.16 18.90
C LEU A 128 -18.68 -1.96 19.53
N ASN A 129 -18.44 -0.92 18.73
CA ASN A 129 -17.84 0.31 19.21
C ASN A 129 -18.88 1.15 19.97
N HIS A 130 -18.82 1.13 21.30
CA HIS A 130 -19.73 1.91 22.14
C HIS A 130 -19.44 3.43 22.13
N THR A 131 -18.25 3.82 21.67
CA THR A 131 -17.84 5.22 21.50
C THR A 131 -18.02 5.72 20.06
N LEU A 132 -18.75 4.97 19.23
CA LEU A 132 -18.97 5.32 17.82
C LEU A 132 -19.66 6.67 17.69
N ILE A 133 -18.99 7.61 17.03
CA ILE A 133 -19.62 8.79 16.46
C ILE A 133 -19.99 8.41 15.03
N PHE A 134 -21.28 8.13 14.79
CA PHE A 134 -21.72 7.65 13.48
C PHE A 134 -21.73 8.79 12.45
N GLU A 135 -20.67 8.86 11.67
CA GLU A 135 -20.48 9.80 10.56
C GLU A 135 -20.24 9.01 9.27
N LEU A 136 -21.32 8.81 8.49
CA LEU A 136 -21.31 8.01 7.26
C LEU A 136 -20.30 8.54 6.23
N ASP A 137 -20.18 9.85 6.13
CA ASP A 137 -19.24 10.54 5.25
C ASP A 137 -17.79 10.23 5.62
N ARG A 138 -17.46 10.18 6.92
CA ARG A 138 -16.13 9.74 7.37
C ARG A 138 -15.89 8.27 7.05
N MET A 139 -16.85 7.38 7.31
CA MET A 139 -16.68 5.98 6.94
C MET A 139 -16.40 5.81 5.43
N ILE A 140 -17.16 6.51 4.58
CA ILE A 140 -16.92 6.51 3.12
C ILE A 140 -15.54 7.07 2.79
N LEU A 141 -15.14 8.17 3.43
CA LEU A 141 -13.82 8.77 3.23
C LEU A 141 -12.68 7.83 3.66
N SER A 142 -12.85 7.04 4.72
CA SER A 142 -11.90 6.00 5.13
C SER A 142 -11.83 4.86 4.11
N MET A 143 -12.97 4.42 3.57
CA MET A 143 -13.00 3.39 2.50
C MET A 143 -12.29 3.87 1.23
N VAL A 144 -12.63 5.06 0.75
CA VAL A 144 -12.01 5.67 -0.44
C VAL A 144 -10.54 6.00 -0.20
N GLY A 145 -10.22 6.53 0.99
CA GLY A 145 -8.86 6.83 1.42
C GLY A 145 -7.99 5.60 1.44
N THR A 146 -8.44 4.52 2.08
CA THR A 146 -7.74 3.23 2.09
C THR A 146 -7.54 2.70 0.67
N PHE A 147 -8.58 2.76 -0.16
CA PHE A 147 -8.48 2.33 -1.56
C PHE A 147 -7.39 3.09 -2.32
N ILE A 148 -7.44 4.42 -2.32
CA ILE A 148 -6.48 5.29 -3.04
C ILE A 148 -5.08 5.11 -2.45
N PHE A 149 -4.98 5.04 -1.12
CA PHE A 149 -3.71 4.94 -0.40
C PHE A 149 -2.87 3.74 -0.84
N PHE A 150 -3.48 2.58 -0.98
CA PHE A 150 -2.80 1.38 -1.44
C PHE A 150 -2.72 1.26 -2.96
N SER A 151 -3.79 1.61 -3.67
CA SER A 151 -3.88 1.41 -5.13
C SER A 151 -2.93 2.33 -5.91
N VAL A 152 -2.67 3.55 -5.42
CA VAL A 152 -1.72 4.49 -6.07
C VAL A 152 -0.31 3.90 -6.10
N ASP A 153 0.20 3.44 -4.96
CA ASP A 153 1.54 2.84 -4.88
C ASP A 153 1.62 1.55 -5.69
N TYR A 154 0.59 0.70 -5.60
CA TYR A 154 0.53 -0.53 -6.39
C TYR A 154 0.51 -0.24 -7.91
N ALA A 155 -0.31 0.71 -8.36
CA ALA A 155 -0.39 1.12 -9.75
C ALA A 155 0.93 1.70 -10.25
N LEU A 156 1.60 2.52 -9.43
CA LEU A 156 2.92 3.05 -9.76
C LEU A 156 3.94 1.92 -9.95
N LEU A 157 3.94 0.91 -9.07
CA LEU A 157 4.85 -0.23 -9.20
C LEU A 157 4.56 -1.07 -10.46
N ILE A 158 3.29 -1.25 -10.84
CA ILE A 158 2.93 -1.86 -12.13
C ILE A 158 3.51 -1.04 -13.29
N VAL A 159 3.33 0.29 -13.26
CA VAL A 159 3.86 1.17 -14.29
C VAL A 159 5.38 1.01 -14.37
N LEU A 160 6.10 1.12 -13.24
CA LEU A 160 7.55 0.97 -13.20
C LEU A 160 8.01 -0.41 -13.70
N GLU A 161 7.27 -1.47 -13.44
CA GLU A 161 7.57 -2.81 -13.96
C GLU A 161 7.39 -2.94 -15.46
N ILE A 162 6.42 -2.24 -16.06
CA ILE A 162 6.25 -2.19 -17.51
C ILE A 162 7.42 -1.43 -18.17
N PHE A 163 7.95 -0.41 -17.50
CA PHE A 163 9.06 0.39 -18.00
C PHE A 163 10.43 -0.27 -17.79
N PHE A 164 10.61 -0.93 -16.65
CA PHE A 164 11.85 -1.57 -16.24
C PHE A 164 11.55 -3.04 -15.86
N PRO A 165 11.26 -3.91 -16.84
CA PRO A 165 10.82 -5.28 -16.57
C PRO A 165 11.91 -6.07 -15.84
N LEU A 166 11.50 -6.80 -14.79
CA LEU A 166 12.38 -7.71 -14.06
C LEU A 166 12.38 -9.09 -14.74
N GLU A 167 13.54 -9.50 -15.23
CA GLU A 167 13.73 -10.82 -15.86
C GLU A 167 14.06 -11.90 -14.82
N SER A 168 14.95 -11.57 -13.87
CA SER A 168 15.41 -12.51 -12.85
C SER A 168 14.34 -12.80 -11.80
N ALA A 169 14.13 -14.09 -11.49
CA ALA A 169 13.27 -14.53 -10.40
C ALA A 169 13.76 -14.04 -9.03
N ILE A 170 15.07 -13.83 -8.87
CA ILE A 170 15.66 -13.30 -7.64
C ILE A 170 15.24 -11.84 -7.45
N ASP A 171 15.27 -11.04 -8.51
CA ASP A 171 14.89 -9.63 -8.44
C ASP A 171 13.39 -9.44 -8.19
N LYS A 172 12.55 -10.31 -8.78
CA LYS A 172 11.11 -10.36 -8.45
C LYS A 172 10.87 -10.67 -6.98
N LYS A 173 11.63 -11.61 -6.39
CA LYS A 173 11.56 -11.88 -4.95
C LYS A 173 12.03 -10.68 -4.13
N ARG A 174 13.15 -10.05 -4.50
CA ARG A 174 13.67 -8.84 -3.82
C ARG A 174 12.66 -7.69 -3.85
N LYS A 175 12.00 -7.45 -4.99
CA LYS A 175 10.89 -6.49 -5.13
C LYS A 175 9.83 -6.69 -4.05
N LEU A 176 9.39 -7.94 -3.82
CA LEU A 176 8.37 -8.24 -2.82
C LEU A 176 8.76 -7.82 -1.39
N PHE A 177 10.05 -7.76 -1.04
CA PHE A 177 10.48 -7.34 0.30
C PHE A 177 10.87 -5.87 0.39
N ILE A 178 11.51 -5.32 -0.66
CA ILE A 178 12.05 -3.96 -0.66
C ILE A 178 10.93 -2.93 -0.75
N PHE A 179 9.96 -3.10 -1.64
CA PHE A 179 8.92 -2.07 -1.84
C PHE A 179 7.96 -1.92 -0.66
N PRO A 180 7.50 -2.99 0.02
CA PRO A 180 6.76 -2.84 1.27
C PRO A 180 7.56 -2.18 2.38
N LEU A 181 8.89 -2.38 2.41
CA LEU A 181 9.77 -1.72 3.38
C LEU A 181 9.82 -0.22 3.12
N LEU A 182 10.06 0.19 1.89
CA LEU A 182 10.05 1.60 1.48
C LEU A 182 8.69 2.23 1.74
N PHE A 183 7.61 1.57 1.33
CA PHE A 183 6.24 2.00 1.58
C PHE A 183 5.98 2.25 3.08
N TYR A 184 6.38 1.30 3.94
CA TYR A 184 6.24 1.45 5.38
C TYR A 184 7.03 2.64 5.92
N TYR A 185 8.33 2.74 5.62
CA TYR A 185 9.18 3.81 6.17
C TYR A 185 8.73 5.20 5.72
N PHE A 186 8.39 5.37 4.45
CA PHE A 186 7.90 6.66 3.95
C PHE A 186 6.50 6.99 4.44
N THR A 187 5.63 5.99 4.62
CA THR A 187 4.35 6.20 5.29
C THR A 187 4.61 6.67 6.72
N TYR A 188 5.39 5.94 7.50
CA TYR A 188 5.72 6.32 8.87
C TYR A 188 6.29 7.75 8.97
N ALA A 189 7.17 8.14 8.04
CA ALA A 189 7.71 9.51 7.98
C ALA A 189 6.67 10.58 7.57
N THR A 190 5.68 10.23 6.74
CA THR A 190 4.60 11.14 6.32
C THR A 190 3.61 11.38 7.45
N PHE A 191 3.38 10.37 8.28
CA PHE A 191 2.43 10.38 9.40
C PHE A 191 3.10 10.63 10.75
N ILE A 192 4.11 11.51 10.80
CA ILE A 192 4.90 11.73 12.03
C ILE A 192 4.04 12.20 13.23
N TYR A 193 2.87 12.79 12.95
CA TYR A 193 1.94 13.31 13.95
C TYR A 193 0.91 12.26 14.43
N GLU A 194 0.75 11.15 13.70
CA GLU A 194 -0.22 10.10 14.02
C GLU A 194 0.52 8.84 14.51
N GLN A 195 0.37 8.52 15.79
CA GLN A 195 1.07 7.40 16.45
C GLN A 195 0.53 6.00 16.08
N THR A 196 -0.32 5.92 15.06
CA THR A 196 -1.14 4.76 14.68
C THR A 196 -0.50 3.94 13.55
N VAL A 197 0.52 4.46 12.86
CA VAL A 197 1.23 3.69 11.83
C VAL A 197 2.06 2.57 12.46
N SER A 198 1.67 1.33 12.14
CA SER A 198 2.31 0.12 12.66
C SER A 198 2.98 -0.69 11.56
N PHE A 199 3.96 -1.53 11.94
CA PHE A 199 4.64 -2.43 11.00
C PHE A 199 3.71 -3.48 10.36
N ARG A 200 2.45 -3.59 10.79
CA ARG A 200 1.39 -4.38 10.10
C ARG A 200 1.20 -3.90 8.66
N LEU A 201 1.42 -2.61 8.41
CA LEU A 201 1.29 -2.01 7.09
C LEU A 201 2.25 -2.64 6.07
N TYR A 202 3.48 -2.94 6.51
CA TYR A 202 4.44 -3.70 5.70
C TYR A 202 3.84 -5.04 5.27
N ALA A 203 3.26 -5.79 6.21
CA ALA A 203 2.75 -7.12 5.96
C ALA A 203 1.55 -7.10 4.98
N PHE A 204 0.66 -6.11 5.13
CA PHE A 204 -0.46 -5.90 4.21
C PHE A 204 0.00 -5.52 2.80
N PHE A 205 0.95 -4.59 2.68
CA PHE A 205 1.49 -4.22 1.37
C PHE A 205 2.30 -5.35 0.73
N PHE A 206 3.03 -6.13 1.54
CA PHE A 206 3.71 -7.35 1.08
C PHE A 206 2.71 -8.32 0.47
N LEU A 207 1.61 -8.62 1.16
CA LEU A 207 0.59 -9.55 0.65
C LEU A 207 -0.09 -9.00 -0.60
N LEU A 208 -0.35 -7.69 -0.66
CA LEU A 208 -0.88 -7.02 -1.85
C LEU A 208 0.04 -7.26 -3.07
N LEU A 209 1.35 -7.02 -2.93
CA LEU A 209 2.30 -7.27 -4.01
C LEU A 209 2.43 -8.76 -4.35
N TYR A 210 2.45 -9.62 -3.33
CA TYR A 210 2.54 -11.07 -3.51
C TYR A 210 1.37 -11.60 -4.34
N LEU A 211 0.14 -11.17 -4.05
CA LEU A 211 -1.04 -11.56 -4.81
C LEU A 211 -0.99 -11.06 -6.27
N GLY A 212 -0.34 -9.92 -6.52
CA GLY A 212 -0.14 -9.40 -7.88
C GLY A 212 0.82 -10.24 -8.73
N GLU A 213 1.74 -10.95 -8.08
CA GLU A 213 2.71 -11.87 -8.71
C GLU A 213 2.30 -13.35 -8.61
N TRP A 214 1.21 -13.67 -7.91
CA TRP A 214 0.83 -15.06 -7.65
C TRP A 214 0.32 -15.74 -8.94
N ARG A 215 1.01 -16.82 -9.34
CA ARG A 215 0.84 -17.57 -10.61
C ARG A 215 1.11 -16.76 -11.87
N ARG A 216 0.21 -15.83 -12.21
CA ARG A 216 0.29 -14.95 -13.38
C ARG A 216 0.10 -13.52 -12.92
N ARG A 217 0.87 -12.61 -13.52
CA ARG A 217 0.75 -11.18 -13.23
C ARG A 217 -0.67 -10.70 -13.52
N ASN A 218 -1.32 -10.19 -12.49
CA ASN A 218 -2.72 -9.80 -12.53
C ASN A 218 -3.03 -8.78 -11.43
N TRP A 219 -3.70 -7.69 -11.78
CA TRP A 219 -4.12 -6.64 -10.84
C TRP A 219 -5.45 -6.95 -10.12
N THR A 220 -6.27 -7.87 -10.62
CA THR A 220 -7.58 -8.19 -10.04
C THR A 220 -7.48 -8.92 -8.70
N LEU A 221 -6.43 -9.72 -8.45
CA LEU A 221 -6.25 -10.37 -7.15
C LEU A 221 -5.87 -9.37 -6.04
N PRO A 222 -4.90 -8.46 -6.25
CA PRO A 222 -4.66 -7.34 -5.33
C PRO A 222 -5.91 -6.46 -5.14
N MET A 223 -6.65 -6.18 -6.20
CA MET A 223 -7.91 -5.43 -6.11
C MET A 223 -8.94 -6.13 -5.23
N LEU A 224 -9.10 -7.45 -5.40
CA LEU A 224 -10.00 -8.24 -4.57
C LEU A 224 -9.56 -8.21 -3.10
N PHE A 225 -8.26 -8.35 -2.83
CA PHE A 225 -7.72 -8.24 -1.47
C PHE A 225 -7.96 -6.85 -0.86
N LEU A 226 -7.82 -5.77 -1.64
CA LEU A 226 -8.15 -4.43 -1.17
C LEU A 226 -9.62 -4.29 -0.80
N LEU A 227 -10.52 -4.67 -1.70
CA LEU A 227 -11.96 -4.51 -1.53
C LEU A 227 -12.55 -5.43 -0.46
N ALA A 228 -12.13 -6.70 -0.43
CA ALA A 228 -12.72 -7.71 0.43
C ALA A 228 -12.04 -7.83 1.80
N PHE A 229 -10.79 -7.38 1.94
CA PHE A 229 -10.05 -7.50 3.19
C PHE A 229 -9.59 -6.14 3.73
N LEU A 230 -8.72 -5.41 3.04
CA LEU A 230 -8.10 -4.21 3.63
C LEU A 230 -9.10 -3.08 3.91
N ILE A 231 -10.00 -2.78 2.98
CA ILE A 231 -11.00 -1.72 3.17
C ILE A 231 -11.93 -2.05 4.35
N PRO A 232 -12.55 -3.25 4.45
CA PRO A 232 -13.30 -3.63 5.63
C PRO A 232 -12.48 -3.57 6.92
N CYS A 233 -11.22 -3.99 6.89
CA CYS A 233 -10.34 -3.92 8.06
C CYS A 233 -10.14 -2.50 8.57
N TYR A 234 -9.94 -1.55 7.67
CA TYR A 234 -9.64 -0.17 8.05
C TYR A 234 -10.92 0.59 8.38
N ALA A 235 -11.94 0.51 7.52
CA ALA A 235 -13.17 1.26 7.68
C ALA A 235 -14.15 0.67 8.71
N LEU A 236 -14.13 -0.65 8.95
CA LEU A 236 -15.10 -1.32 9.82
C LEU A 236 -14.49 -1.87 11.12
N PHE A 237 -13.24 -2.32 11.11
CA PHE A 237 -12.60 -3.00 12.24
C PHE A 237 -11.55 -2.16 12.99
N GLY A 238 -11.52 -0.84 12.78
CA GLY A 238 -10.70 0.07 13.58
C GLY A 238 -9.19 -0.05 13.36
N LEU A 239 -8.76 -0.62 12.22
CA LEU A 239 -7.35 -0.69 11.82
C LEU A 239 -6.90 0.50 10.95
N ASP A 240 -7.74 1.53 10.85
CA ASP A 240 -7.47 2.75 10.11
C ASP A 240 -6.17 3.42 10.64
N PRO A 241 -5.17 3.71 9.78
CA PRO A 241 -3.94 4.35 10.19
C PRO A 241 -4.13 5.83 10.53
N VAL A 242 -5.23 6.46 10.12
CA VAL A 242 -5.53 7.87 10.34
C VAL A 242 -6.39 8.07 11.58
N TRP A 243 -7.58 7.47 11.57
CA TRP A 243 -8.56 7.68 12.64
C TRP A 243 -8.67 6.53 13.63
N SER A 244 -7.84 5.50 13.48
CA SER A 244 -7.91 4.28 14.30
C SER A 244 -9.33 3.74 14.37
N SER A 245 -9.96 3.74 15.55
CA SER A 245 -11.30 3.19 15.76
C SER A 245 -12.41 4.24 15.86
N SER A 246 -12.08 5.54 15.82
CA SER A 246 -13.01 6.64 16.15
C SER A 246 -14.31 6.63 15.32
N TYR A 247 -14.23 6.27 14.03
CA TYR A 247 -15.37 6.27 13.10
C TYR A 247 -15.77 4.87 12.60
N THR A 248 -15.31 3.82 13.29
CA THR A 248 -15.52 2.43 12.86
C THR A 248 -16.60 1.75 13.67
N PHE A 249 -17.45 0.97 13.01
CA PHE A 249 -18.56 0.24 13.66
C PHE A 249 -18.09 -0.75 14.73
N PHE A 250 -16.95 -1.39 14.49
CA PHE A 250 -16.39 -2.36 15.39
C PHE A 250 -15.02 -1.93 15.89
N THR A 251 -14.76 -2.22 17.15
CA THR A 251 -13.45 -2.03 17.77
C THR A 251 -12.79 -3.37 18.00
N VAL A 252 -11.46 -3.35 17.90
CA VAL A 252 -10.60 -4.48 18.21
C VAL A 252 -10.13 -4.29 19.65
N THR A 253 -10.59 -5.16 20.56
CA THR A 253 -10.29 -5.04 22.00
C THR A 253 -8.89 -5.55 22.34
N ASN A 254 -8.45 -6.60 21.66
CA ASN A 254 -7.12 -7.15 21.84
C ASN A 254 -6.12 -6.44 20.93
N VAL A 255 -5.02 -5.95 21.48
CA VAL A 255 -3.93 -5.37 20.67
C VAL A 255 -3.35 -6.45 19.75
N ILE A 256 -3.69 -6.40 18.46
CA ILE A 256 -3.15 -7.32 17.47
C ILE A 256 -1.70 -6.94 17.20
N SER A 257 -0.77 -7.77 17.69
CA SER A 257 0.65 -7.52 17.46
C SER A 257 1.00 -7.63 15.96
N SER A 258 2.02 -6.89 15.51
CA SER A 258 2.54 -7.03 14.15
C SER A 258 2.96 -8.47 13.86
N PHE A 259 3.58 -9.14 14.83
CA PHE A 259 3.98 -10.54 14.73
C PHE A 259 2.79 -11.47 14.42
N SER A 260 1.65 -11.29 15.10
CA SER A 260 0.44 -12.08 14.84
C SER A 260 -0.06 -11.90 13.40
N ILE A 261 -0.01 -10.68 12.85
CA ILE A 261 -0.34 -10.42 11.44
C ILE A 261 0.65 -11.10 10.48
N PHE A 262 1.96 -11.07 10.78
CA PHE A 262 2.97 -11.78 9.98
C PHE A 262 2.73 -13.28 9.95
N VAL A 263 2.41 -13.89 11.09
CA VAL A 263 2.10 -15.32 11.18
C VAL A 263 0.85 -15.64 10.35
N LEU A 264 -0.21 -14.83 10.49
CA LEU A 264 -1.45 -15.01 9.75
C LEU A 264 -1.24 -14.91 8.22
N ILE A 265 -0.53 -13.87 7.77
CA ILE A 265 -0.19 -13.68 6.35
C ILE A 265 0.76 -14.78 5.87
N GLY A 266 1.71 -15.21 6.71
CA GLY A 266 2.62 -16.32 6.44
C GLY A 266 1.88 -17.63 6.16
N PHE A 267 0.86 -17.96 6.96
CA PHE A 267 0.00 -19.13 6.71
C PHE A 267 -0.78 -19.00 5.40
N ALA A 268 -1.36 -17.83 5.12
CA ALA A 268 -2.08 -17.59 3.86
C ALA A 268 -1.15 -17.76 2.64
N ILE A 269 0.07 -17.22 2.69
CA ILE A 269 1.08 -17.39 1.64
C ILE A 269 1.50 -18.85 1.51
N ALA A 270 1.78 -19.55 2.61
CA ALA A 270 2.17 -20.95 2.59
C ALA A 270 1.08 -21.82 1.94
N TYR A 271 -0.19 -21.55 2.24
CA TYR A 271 -1.33 -22.20 1.60
C TYR A 271 -1.39 -21.90 0.08
N LEU A 272 -1.25 -20.64 -0.32
CA LEU A 272 -1.23 -20.24 -1.74
C LEU A 272 -0.04 -20.84 -2.51
N GLN A 273 1.13 -20.96 -1.89
CA GLN A 273 2.31 -21.61 -2.48
C GLN A 273 2.10 -23.12 -2.63
N ARG A 274 1.56 -23.78 -1.59
CA ARG A 274 1.27 -25.23 -1.63
C ARG A 274 0.27 -25.56 -2.73
N THR A 275 -0.81 -24.78 -2.84
CA THR A 275 -1.84 -24.97 -3.87
C THR A 275 -1.31 -24.69 -5.28
N GLN A 276 -0.44 -23.69 -5.45
CA GLN A 276 0.24 -23.44 -6.73
C GLN A 276 1.14 -24.61 -7.14
N LYS A 277 1.86 -25.23 -6.19
CA LYS A 277 2.71 -26.39 -6.47
C LYS A 277 1.90 -27.62 -6.89
N ASN A 278 0.75 -27.83 -6.26
CA ASN A 278 -0.12 -28.99 -6.54
C ASN A 278 -0.91 -28.83 -7.84
N ASN A 279 -1.28 -27.61 -8.19
CA ASN A 279 -2.04 -27.28 -9.40
C ASN A 279 -1.24 -26.27 -10.24
N PRO A 280 -0.10 -26.67 -10.82
CA PRO A 280 0.64 -25.79 -11.71
C PRO A 280 -0.24 -25.43 -12.90
N GLU A 281 -0.35 -24.15 -13.21
CA GLU A 281 -0.99 -23.76 -14.46
C GLU A 281 -0.14 -24.27 -15.61
N TYR A 282 -0.75 -25.05 -16.51
CA TYR A 282 -0.17 -25.27 -17.83
C TYR A 282 -0.05 -23.89 -18.50
N ILE A 283 1.19 -23.42 -18.61
CA ILE A 283 1.51 -22.21 -19.36
C ILE A 283 1.23 -22.57 -20.81
N TYR A 284 0.05 -22.24 -21.32
CA TYR A 284 -0.08 -22.01 -22.75
C TYR A 284 0.91 -20.87 -23.05
N ARG A 285 1.99 -21.22 -23.76
CA ARG A 285 2.92 -20.23 -24.31
C ARG A 285 2.10 -19.41 -25.31
N ASP A 286 1.75 -18.19 -24.93
CA ASP A 286 1.43 -17.15 -25.88
C ASP A 286 2.75 -16.62 -26.48
#